data_AF-A0AAW8HQU6-F1
#
_entry.id   AF-A0AAW8HQU6-F1
#
_cell.length_a   1.000
_cell.length_b   1.000
_cell.length_c   1.000
_cell.angle_alpha   90.00
_cell.angle_beta   90.00
_cell.angle_gamma   90.00
#
_symmetry.space_group_name_H-M   'P 1'
#
loop_
_entity.id
_entity.type
_entity.pdbx_description
1 polymer ?
#
loop_
_entity_poly.entity_id
_entity_poly.type
_entity_poly.pdbx_seq_one_letter_code
_entity_poly.pdbx_strand_id
1 'polypeptide(L)'
;MSRDENIQAVFDLKAGYTLGLADIEILKRVARMALAAMDGEPVVFTDERNLHHIAMGRETSLIWGKQNSETGDIPLYRHAKLVPDALIQAVAFYEQVKRENPPVETGAYKDAVEWVLREACRAVIKDE
;
A
#
# COMPACT_ATOMS: atom_id res chain seq x y z
N MET A 1 9.09 6.60 -12.73
CA MET A 1 9.56 7.64 -11.80
C MET A 1 10.81 7.14 -11.11
N SER A 2 11.86 7.93 -11.12
CA SER A 2 13.09 7.63 -10.39
C SER A 2 12.90 7.90 -8.88
N ARG A 3 13.75 7.29 -8.06
CA ARG A 3 13.77 7.51 -6.60
C ARG A 3 13.88 9.00 -6.25
N ASP A 4 14.62 9.76 -7.05
CA ASP A 4 14.85 11.19 -6.81
C ASP A 4 13.64 12.04 -7.20
N GLU A 5 12.88 11.66 -8.23
CA GLU A 5 11.59 12.30 -8.57
C GLU A 5 10.55 12.12 -7.47
N ASN A 6 10.50 10.94 -6.84
CA ASN A 6 9.61 10.67 -5.71
C ASN A 6 10.00 11.47 -4.46
N ILE A 7 11.30 11.59 -4.19
CA ILE A 7 11.81 12.41 -3.08
C ILE A 7 11.46 13.88 -3.31
N GLN A 8 11.67 14.38 -4.52
CA GLN A 8 11.38 15.77 -4.87
C GLN A 8 9.89 16.08 -4.76
N ALA A 9 9.00 15.19 -5.22
CA ALA A 9 7.55 15.34 -5.09
C ALA A 9 7.09 15.45 -3.62
N VAL A 10 7.73 14.72 -2.70
CA VAL A 10 7.45 14.81 -1.25
C VAL A 10 7.92 16.15 -0.66
N PHE A 11 9.06 16.68 -1.11
CA PHE A 11 9.54 17.99 -0.71
C PHE A 11 8.70 19.13 -1.28
N ASP A 12 8.25 19.01 -2.53
CA ASP A 12 7.39 20.01 -3.17
C ASP A 12 5.99 20.06 -2.52
N LEU A 13 5.47 18.92 -2.06
CA LEU A 13 4.27 18.84 -1.21
C LEU A 13 4.42 19.66 0.08
N LYS A 14 5.63 19.67 0.65
CA LYS A 14 5.99 20.41 1.87
C LYS A 14 6.18 21.91 1.62
N ALA A 15 6.47 22.32 0.38
CA ALA A 15 6.63 23.72 -0.01
C ALA A 15 5.29 24.45 -0.17
N GLY A 16 4.18 23.73 -0.42
CA GLY A 16 2.83 24.28 -0.54
C GLY A 16 1.91 24.07 0.68
N TYR A 17 2.18 23.07 1.51
CA TYR A 17 1.43 22.73 2.73
C TYR A 17 2.39 22.44 3.89
N THR A 18 2.21 23.10 5.04
CA THR A 18 2.87 22.70 6.29
C THR A 18 2.28 21.39 6.78
N LEU A 19 2.86 20.27 6.34
CA LEU A 19 2.58 18.94 6.89
C LEU A 19 2.90 18.95 8.39
N GLY A 20 1.87 18.70 9.21
CA GLY A 20 2.02 18.57 10.64
C GLY A 20 2.81 17.31 11.01
N LEU A 21 3.29 17.22 12.25
CA LEU A 21 3.98 16.03 12.75
C LEU A 21 3.13 14.75 12.59
N ALA A 22 1.80 14.87 12.75
CA ALA A 22 0.86 13.78 12.55
C ALA A 22 0.85 13.26 11.10
N ASP A 23 0.90 14.15 10.11
CA ASP A 23 0.87 13.79 8.70
C ASP A 23 2.15 13.04 8.30
N ILE A 24 3.30 13.47 8.84
CA ILE A 24 4.58 12.81 8.63
C ILE A 24 4.57 11.39 9.22
N GLU A 25 3.96 11.20 10.39
CA GLU A 25 3.89 9.89 11.03
C GLU A 25 2.97 8.91 10.28
N ILE A 26 1.85 9.41 9.77
CA ILE A 26 0.95 8.67 8.88
C ILE A 26 1.68 8.26 7.60
N LEU A 27 2.33 9.21 6.91
CA LEU A 27 3.08 8.96 5.68
C LEU A 27 4.18 7.89 5.87
N LYS A 28 4.94 7.96 6.96
CA LYS A 28 5.97 6.96 7.27
C LYS A 28 5.39 5.56 7.49
N ARG A 29 4.22 5.44 8.11
CA ARG A 29 3.56 4.14 8.35
C ARG A 29 2.96 3.56 7.07
N VAL A 30 2.26 4.36 6.28
CA VAL A 30 1.73 3.95 4.97
C VAL A 30 2.87 3.52 4.03
N ALA A 31 3.99 4.25 4.01
CA ALA A 31 5.16 3.88 3.21
C ALA A 31 5.75 2.52 3.63
N ARG A 32 5.78 2.20 4.93
CA ARG A 32 6.22 0.89 5.42
C ARG A 32 5.26 -0.24 5.03
N MET A 33 3.95 0.02 5.02
CA MET A 33 2.96 -0.95 4.54
C MET A 33 3.13 -1.24 3.05
N ALA A 34 3.28 -0.19 2.24
CA ALA A 34 3.54 -0.34 0.82
C ALA A 34 4.82 -1.15 0.57
N LEU A 35 5.89 -0.89 1.34
CA LEU A 35 7.13 -1.67 1.26
C LEU A 35 6.92 -3.14 1.63
N ALA A 36 6.25 -3.43 2.76
CA ALA A 36 5.96 -4.80 3.18
C ALA A 36 5.05 -5.56 2.19
N ALA A 37 4.15 -4.85 1.50
CA ALA A 37 3.34 -5.41 0.42
C ALA A 37 4.15 -5.71 -0.86
N MET A 38 5.23 -4.95 -1.11
CA MET A 38 6.15 -5.19 -2.23
C MET A 38 7.12 -6.35 -1.95
N ASP A 39 7.44 -6.65 -0.70
CA ASP A 39 8.35 -7.73 -0.29
C ASP A 39 7.69 -9.14 -0.25
N GLY A 40 6.55 -9.34 -0.92
CA GLY A 40 5.89 -10.64 -0.98
C GLY A 40 6.70 -11.67 -1.78
N GLU A 41 6.79 -12.91 -1.31
CA GLU A 41 7.33 -14.01 -2.13
C GLU A 41 6.34 -14.40 -3.23
N PRO A 42 6.81 -14.74 -4.45
CA PRO A 42 5.95 -15.25 -5.50
C PRO A 42 5.34 -16.59 -5.09
N VAL A 43 4.07 -16.80 -5.44
CA VAL A 43 3.35 -18.04 -5.11
C VAL A 43 3.64 -19.10 -6.17
N VAL A 44 3.65 -18.69 -7.44
CA VAL A 44 3.93 -19.52 -8.61
C VAL A 44 4.60 -18.67 -9.69
N PHE A 45 5.08 -19.32 -10.74
CA PHE A 45 5.74 -18.72 -11.88
C PHE A 45 5.05 -19.17 -13.17
N THR A 46 5.22 -18.39 -14.23
CA THR A 46 4.75 -18.71 -15.58
C THR A 46 5.64 -18.01 -16.61
N ASP A 47 5.46 -18.30 -17.91
CA ASP A 47 6.13 -17.57 -18.99
C ASP A 47 5.23 -16.47 -19.58
N GLU A 48 5.81 -15.61 -20.42
CA GLU A 48 5.09 -14.50 -21.05
C GLU A 48 3.90 -14.94 -21.92
N ARG A 49 4.00 -16.08 -22.61
CA ARG A 49 2.93 -16.59 -23.48
C ARG A 49 1.75 -17.10 -22.65
N ASN A 50 2.04 -17.84 -21.60
CA ASN A 50 1.05 -18.36 -20.66
C ASN A 50 0.39 -17.23 -19.87
N LEU A 51 1.15 -16.20 -19.46
CA LEU A 51 0.57 -15.02 -18.83
C LEU A 51 -0.48 -14.34 -19.71
N HIS A 52 -0.20 -14.22 -21.02
CA HIS A 52 -1.15 -13.67 -21.98
C HIS A 52 -2.45 -14.49 -22.06
N HIS A 53 -2.35 -15.83 -22.00
CA HIS A 53 -3.51 -16.70 -21.97
C HIS A 53 -4.32 -16.58 -20.67
N ILE A 54 -3.64 -16.46 -19.53
CA ILE A 54 -4.29 -16.19 -18.22
C ILE A 54 -5.05 -14.86 -18.29
N ALA A 55 -4.43 -13.81 -18.82
CA ALA A 55 -5.05 -12.49 -18.96
C ALA A 55 -6.30 -12.50 -19.86
N MET A 56 -6.35 -13.42 -20.82
CA MET A 56 -7.52 -13.66 -21.69
C MET A 56 -8.57 -14.59 -21.07
N GLY A 57 -8.39 -15.06 -19.83
CA GLY A 57 -9.32 -15.96 -19.15
C GLY A 57 -9.31 -17.38 -19.69
N ARG A 58 -8.20 -17.86 -20.28
CA ARG A 58 -8.10 -19.24 -20.78
C ARG A 58 -7.64 -20.21 -19.69
N GLU A 59 -8.35 -21.32 -19.57
CA GLU A 59 -8.08 -22.40 -18.59
C GLU A 59 -6.82 -23.24 -18.90
N THR A 60 -6.23 -23.11 -20.08
CA THR A 60 -5.12 -23.98 -20.55
C THR A 60 -3.72 -23.48 -20.16
N SER A 61 -3.62 -22.55 -19.22
CA SER A 61 -2.36 -21.85 -18.95
C SER A 61 -1.50 -22.61 -17.92
N LEU A 62 -0.23 -22.82 -18.25
CA LEU A 62 0.71 -23.52 -17.36
C LEU A 62 1.25 -22.57 -16.28
N ILE A 63 1.26 -23.06 -15.03
CA ILE A 63 1.88 -22.41 -13.88
C ILE A 63 2.73 -23.45 -13.14
N TRP A 64 3.84 -23.01 -12.55
CA TRP A 64 4.75 -23.92 -11.84
C TRP A 64 5.28 -23.32 -10.53
N GLY A 65 5.71 -24.22 -9.63
CA GLY A 65 6.31 -23.85 -8.35
C GLY A 65 7.75 -23.38 -8.49
N LYS A 66 8.27 -22.72 -7.44
CA LYS A 66 9.63 -22.15 -7.36
C LYS A 66 10.73 -23.15 -7.72
N GLN A 67 10.55 -24.44 -7.42
CA GLN A 67 11.53 -25.48 -7.74
C GLN A 67 11.70 -25.75 -9.24
N ASN A 68 10.72 -25.36 -10.05
CA ASN A 68 10.72 -25.55 -11.51
C ASN A 68 10.90 -24.23 -12.26
N SER A 69 11.11 -23.11 -11.57
CA SER A 69 11.26 -21.79 -12.22
C SER A 69 12.66 -21.58 -12.75
N GLU A 70 12.76 -20.95 -13.90
CA GLU A 70 14.00 -20.57 -14.56
C GLU A 70 14.20 -19.04 -14.57
N THR A 71 15.42 -18.61 -14.91
CA THR A 71 15.72 -17.19 -15.07
C THR A 71 14.96 -16.64 -16.27
N GLY A 72 14.06 -15.68 -16.04
CA GLY A 72 13.21 -15.08 -17.08
C GLY A 72 11.72 -15.41 -16.92
N ASP A 73 11.37 -16.33 -16.02
CA ASP A 73 9.98 -16.59 -15.68
C ASP A 73 9.34 -15.39 -14.97
N ILE A 74 8.05 -15.20 -15.24
CA ILE A 74 7.24 -14.15 -14.64
C ILE A 74 6.69 -14.65 -13.29
N PRO A 75 7.06 -14.01 -12.17
CA PRO A 75 6.51 -14.33 -10.87
C PRO A 75 5.04 -13.88 -10.78
N LEU A 76 4.17 -14.80 -10.34
CA LEU A 76 2.78 -14.50 -9.99
C LEU A 76 2.65 -14.45 -8.47
N TYR A 77 2.22 -13.31 -7.97
CA TYR A 77 2.02 -13.08 -6.55
C TYR A 77 0.56 -13.35 -6.18
N ARG A 78 0.34 -13.79 -4.94
CA ARG A 78 -1.01 -13.69 -4.35
C ARG A 78 -1.38 -12.22 -4.45
N HIS A 79 -2.62 -11.94 -4.82
CA HIS A 79 -3.13 -10.58 -4.74
C HIS A 79 -2.88 -10.08 -3.32
N ALA A 80 -1.91 -9.17 -3.16
CA ALA A 80 -1.67 -8.56 -1.89
C ALA A 80 -2.97 -7.84 -1.55
N LYS A 81 -3.51 -8.07 -0.34
CA LYS A 81 -4.57 -7.23 0.18
C LYS A 81 -3.89 -5.89 0.47
N LEU A 82 -3.70 -5.09 -0.58
CA LEU A 82 -2.73 -4.00 -0.64
C LEU A 82 -3.00 -2.96 0.46
N VAL A 83 -4.25 -2.87 0.92
CA VAL A 83 -4.69 -2.06 2.05
C VAL A 83 -5.95 -2.73 2.64
N PRO A 84 -6.02 -2.99 3.96
CA PRO A 84 -7.29 -3.40 4.58
C PRO A 84 -8.36 -2.32 4.44
N ASP A 85 -9.61 -2.71 4.17
CA ASP A 85 -10.75 -1.77 4.03
C ASP A 85 -10.89 -0.81 5.23
N ALA A 86 -10.56 -1.30 6.43
CA ALA A 86 -10.57 -0.50 7.65
C ALA A 86 -9.57 0.67 7.61
N LEU A 87 -8.39 0.49 7.00
CA LEU A 87 -7.42 1.57 6.82
C LEU A 87 -7.91 2.57 5.76
N ILE A 88 -8.55 2.10 4.70
CA ILE A 88 -9.15 2.98 3.67
C ILE A 88 -10.19 3.89 4.33
N GLN A 89 -11.06 3.33 5.18
CA GLN A 89 -12.05 4.09 5.93
C GLN A 89 -11.43 5.09 6.91
N ALA A 90 -10.39 4.68 7.65
CA ALA A 90 -9.69 5.56 8.59
C ALA A 90 -9.04 6.77 7.87
N VAL A 91 -8.41 6.54 6.72
CA VAL A 91 -7.81 7.61 5.91
C VAL A 91 -8.88 8.55 5.35
N ALA A 92 -10.01 8.01 4.87
CA ALA A 92 -11.13 8.82 4.41
C ALA A 92 -11.71 9.72 5.52
N PHE A 93 -11.79 9.20 6.75
CA PHE A 93 -12.20 10.00 7.91
C PHE A 93 -11.19 11.10 8.25
N TYR A 94 -9.89 10.81 8.21
CA TYR A 94 -8.85 11.83 8.39
C TYR A 94 -8.94 12.95 7.34
N GLU A 95 -9.10 12.61 6.06
CA GLU A 95 -9.27 13.61 4.99
C GLU A 95 -10.56 14.43 5.17
N GLN A 96 -11.62 13.80 5.68
CA GLN A 96 -12.85 14.50 6.04
C GLN A 96 -12.63 15.51 7.16
N VAL A 97 -12.00 15.10 8.27
CA VAL A 97 -11.67 15.98 9.40
C VAL A 97 -10.78 17.14 8.95
N LYS A 98 -9.80 16.87 8.08
CA LYS A 98 -8.93 17.89 7.50
C LYS A 98 -9.69 18.92 6.66
N ARG A 99 -10.65 18.46 5.86
CA ARG A 99 -11.50 19.31 5.01
C ARG A 99 -12.46 20.17 5.85
N GLU A 100 -13.07 19.57 6.87
CA GLU A 100 -14.07 20.24 7.71
C GLU A 100 -13.44 21.14 8.78
N ASN A 101 -12.17 20.88 9.12
CA ASN A 101 -11.38 21.63 10.07
C ASN A 101 -12.13 22.00 11.36
N PRO A 102 -12.66 20.99 12.09
CA PRO A 102 -13.43 21.24 13.31
C PRO A 102 -12.55 21.88 14.41
N PRO A 103 -13.15 22.59 15.38
CA PRO A 103 -12.42 23.20 16.48
C PRO A 103 -11.53 22.19 17.21
N VAL A 104 -10.33 22.62 17.64
CA VAL A 104 -9.34 21.76 18.29
C VAL A 104 -9.90 21.05 19.53
N GLU A 105 -10.80 21.71 20.25
CA GLU A 105 -11.49 21.21 21.44
C GLU A 105 -12.30 19.94 21.18
N THR A 106 -12.73 19.71 19.93
CA THR A 106 -13.47 18.51 19.53
C THR A 106 -12.63 17.24 19.56
N GLY A 107 -11.29 17.36 19.53
CA GLY A 107 -10.40 16.20 19.47
C GLY A 107 -10.42 15.43 18.14
N ALA A 108 -11.23 15.82 17.16
CA ALA A 108 -11.48 15.05 15.94
C ALA A 108 -10.20 14.73 15.15
N TYR A 109 -9.24 15.66 15.09
CA TYR A 109 -7.94 15.41 14.46
C TYR A 109 -7.15 14.33 15.19
N LYS A 110 -7.16 14.33 16.53
CA LYS A 110 -6.47 13.31 17.32
C LYS A 110 -7.09 11.93 17.09
N ASP A 111 -8.42 11.85 17.11
CA ASP A 111 -9.15 10.59 16.92
C ASP A 111 -8.94 10.02 15.51
N ALA A 112 -8.95 10.88 14.50
CA ALA A 112 -8.69 10.47 13.12
C ALA A 112 -7.27 9.94 12.92
N VAL A 113 -6.28 10.65 13.48
CA VAL A 113 -4.87 10.20 13.45
C VAL A 113 -4.73 8.88 14.19
N GLU A 114 -5.26 8.75 15.41
CA GLU A 114 -5.19 7.53 16.20
C GLU A 114 -5.80 6.33 15.48
N TRP A 115 -6.94 6.53 14.80
CA TRP A 115 -7.58 5.48 14.01
C TRP A 115 -6.71 5.03 12.83
N VAL A 116 -6.19 5.97 12.03
CA VAL A 116 -5.29 5.65 10.91
C VAL A 116 -4.06 4.89 11.41
N LEU A 117 -3.46 5.35 12.51
CA LEU A 117 -2.28 4.70 13.09
C LEU A 117 -2.57 3.27 13.56
N ARG A 118 -3.73 3.05 14.21
CA ARG A 118 -4.15 1.72 14.67
C ARG A 118 -4.35 0.75 13.50
N GLU A 119 -5.10 1.15 12.47
CA GLU A 119 -5.35 0.26 11.33
C GLU A 119 -4.10 0.04 10.49
N ALA A 120 -3.22 1.04 10.37
CA ALA A 120 -1.92 0.85 9.73
C ALA A 120 -1.04 -0.15 10.50
N CYS A 121 -1.07 -0.14 11.84
CA CYS A 121 -0.34 -1.14 12.62
C CYS A 121 -0.92 -2.55 12.45
N ARG A 122 -2.26 -2.69 12.45
CA ARG A 122 -2.93 -3.98 12.20
C ARG A 122 -2.63 -4.53 10.82
N ALA A 123 -2.52 -3.68 9.81
CA ALA A 123 -2.22 -4.09 8.45
C ALA A 123 -0.80 -4.64 8.27
N VAL A 124 0.13 -4.29 9.16
CA VAL A 124 1.53 -4.77 9.15
C VAL A 124 1.68 -6.08 9.91
N ILE A 125 0.87 -6.30 10.95
CA ILE A 125 0.85 -7.56 11.70
C ILE A 125 0.13 -8.59 10.83
N LYS A 126 0.89 -9.47 10.19
CA LYS A 126 0.34 -10.62 9.45
C LYS A 126 -0.47 -11.46 10.44
N ASP A 127 -1.74 -11.73 10.13
CA ASP A 127 -2.44 -12.85 10.75
C ASP A 127 -1.63 -14.12 10.42
N GLU A 128 -1.08 -14.76 11.46
CA GLU A 128 -0.47 -16.10 11.39
C GLU A 128 -1.50 -17.17 11.01
#